data_AF-A0AAD4Q8F9-F1
#
_entry.id   AF-A0AAD4Q8F9-F1
#
_cell.length_a   1.000
_cell.length_b   1.000
_cell.length_c   1.000
_cell.angle_alpha   90.00
_cell.angle_beta   90.00
_cell.angle_gamma   90.00
#
_symmetry.space_group_name_H-M   'P 1'
#
loop_
_entity.id
_entity.type
_entity.pdbx_description
1 polymer ?
#
loop_
_entity_poly.entity_id
_entity_poly.type
_entity_poly.pdbx_seq_one_letter_code
_entity_poly.pdbx_strand_id
1 'polypeptide(L)'
;MDNHSALNNILSCLSDNGYTILTLLSDVLLRQYTLEDQRVRLAREEVERDALGICTHLLSHIPTAAPVTTWALQIAQSVLRSDVEEMTKKMHGLHFDARVAMAEQIELTFMPRLADNMHRLAPSLWSLVFSLLGATDEQCSSLTVDPVTMDLAEIFDESKRNLGEIGGDMDGEDGQGEHSDSSESGSEPEEEDVPPQKRV
;
A
#
# COMPACT_ATOMS: atom_id res chain seq x y z
N MET A 1 -19.99 24.37 -25.71
CA MET A 1 -20.47 24.69 -24.34
C MET A 1 -19.26 24.58 -23.44
N ASP A 2 -19.04 25.54 -22.56
CA ASP A 2 -17.85 25.56 -21.71
C ASP A 2 -17.97 24.44 -20.67
N ASN A 3 -17.08 23.45 -20.73
CA ASN A 3 -17.11 22.26 -19.86
C ASN A 3 -17.11 22.64 -18.37
N HIS A 4 -16.48 23.76 -18.01
CA HIS A 4 -16.50 24.30 -16.65
C HIS A 4 -17.91 24.78 -16.23
N SER A 5 -18.69 25.37 -17.14
CA SER A 5 -20.07 25.80 -16.84
C SER A 5 -21.00 24.62 -16.54
N ALA A 6 -20.86 23.53 -17.31
CA ALA A 6 -21.64 22.32 -17.10
C ALA A 6 -21.27 21.62 -15.78
N LEU A 7 -19.97 21.53 -15.48
CA LEU A 7 -19.50 20.94 -14.23
C LEU A 7 -19.98 21.74 -13.00
N ASN A 8 -19.95 23.08 -13.06
CA ASN A 8 -20.46 23.92 -11.97
C ASN A 8 -21.96 23.72 -11.73
N ASN A 9 -22.76 23.56 -12.79
CA ASN A 9 -24.18 23.26 -12.66
C ASN A 9 -24.40 21.88 -11.99
N ILE A 10 -23.60 20.88 -12.36
CA ILE A 10 -23.66 19.55 -11.73
C ILE A 10 -23.27 19.65 -10.26
N LEU A 11 -22.19 20.35 -9.93
CA LEU A 11 -21.72 20.52 -8.54
C LEU A 11 -22.77 21.25 -7.68
N SER A 12 -23.41 22.29 -8.21
CA SER A 12 -24.51 22.98 -7.53
C SER A 12 -25.67 22.02 -7.27
N CYS A 13 -26.10 21.28 -8.30
CA CYS A 13 -27.19 20.31 -8.18
C CYS A 13 -26.88 19.22 -7.14
N LEU A 14 -25.66 18.69 -7.13
CA LEU A 14 -25.26 17.70 -6.11
C LEU A 14 -25.28 18.31 -4.71
N SER A 15 -24.75 19.52 -4.55
CA SER A 15 -24.73 20.23 -3.27
C SER A 15 -26.15 20.50 -2.76
N ASP A 16 -27.07 20.89 -3.64
CA ASP A 16 -28.49 21.11 -3.30
C ASP A 16 -29.18 19.84 -2.79
N ASN A 17 -28.65 18.67 -3.15
CA ASN A 17 -29.12 17.36 -2.69
C ASN A 17 -28.27 16.78 -1.53
N GLY A 18 -27.33 17.56 -0.97
CA GLY A 18 -26.48 17.11 0.14
C GLY A 18 -25.34 16.16 -0.27
N TYR A 19 -25.03 16.07 -1.56
CA TYR A 19 -23.94 15.25 -2.08
C TYR A 19 -22.77 16.11 -2.55
N THR A 20 -21.58 15.57 -2.39
CA THR A 20 -20.41 15.98 -3.17
C THR A 20 -20.18 15.00 -4.31
N ILE A 21 -19.45 15.41 -5.34
CA ILE A 21 -19.05 14.50 -6.42
C ILE A 21 -18.23 13.30 -5.88
N LEU A 22 -17.44 13.51 -4.82
CA LEU A 22 -16.62 12.47 -4.20
C LEU A 22 -17.45 11.47 -3.43
N THR A 23 -18.46 11.93 -2.68
CA THR A 23 -19.40 11.04 -1.98
C THR A 23 -20.24 10.24 -2.96
N LEU A 24 -20.63 10.85 -4.10
CA LEU A 24 -21.35 10.14 -5.16
C LEU A 24 -20.46 9.06 -5.79
N LEU A 25 -19.23 9.40 -6.17
CA LEU A 25 -18.27 8.43 -6.73
C LEU A 25 -17.98 7.29 -5.75
N SER A 26 -17.78 7.63 -4.47
CA SER A 26 -17.56 6.62 -3.42
C SER A 26 -18.77 5.72 -3.26
N ASP A 27 -19.99 6.25 -3.26
CA ASP A 27 -21.22 5.46 -3.18
C ASP A 27 -21.41 4.54 -4.39
N VAL A 28 -21.09 5.00 -5.61
CA VAL A 28 -21.17 4.19 -6.83
C VAL A 28 -20.13 3.06 -6.81
N LEU A 29 -18.92 3.33 -6.33
CA LEU A 29 -17.81 2.37 -6.35
C LEU A 29 -17.85 1.38 -5.17
N LEU A 30 -18.24 1.82 -3.97
CA LEU A 30 -18.14 1.02 -2.74
C LEU A 30 -19.40 0.24 -2.39
N ARG A 31 -20.57 0.64 -2.89
CA ARG A 31 -21.81 -0.09 -2.55
C ARG A 31 -21.81 -1.46 -3.22
N GLN A 32 -21.85 -2.49 -2.38
CA GLN A 32 -22.15 -3.86 -2.78
C GLN A 32 -23.65 -3.97 -3.05
N TYR A 33 -24.09 -3.60 -4.25
CA TYR A 33 -25.47 -3.82 -4.65
C TYR A 33 -25.69 -5.31 -4.92
N THR A 34 -26.87 -5.79 -4.51
CA THR A 34 -27.38 -7.09 -4.94
C THR A 34 -27.51 -7.09 -6.46
N LEU A 35 -27.46 -8.28 -7.06
CA LEU A 35 -27.61 -8.55 -8.51
C LEU A 35 -28.82 -7.87 -9.20
N GLU A 36 -29.73 -7.26 -8.44
CA GLU A 36 -31.00 -6.72 -8.92
C GLU A 36 -30.93 -5.27 -9.42
N ASP A 37 -29.91 -4.47 -9.06
CA ASP A 37 -29.79 -3.09 -9.56
C ASP A 37 -28.90 -2.98 -10.80
N GLN A 38 -29.46 -3.39 -11.94
CA GLN A 38 -28.82 -3.31 -13.25
C GLN A 38 -28.32 -1.89 -13.58
N ARG A 39 -29.01 -0.85 -13.10
CA ARG A 39 -28.65 0.54 -13.41
C ARG A 39 -27.40 0.96 -12.67
N VAL A 40 -27.30 0.62 -11.39
CA VAL A 40 -26.10 0.97 -10.62
C VAL A 40 -24.89 0.16 -11.07
N ARG A 41 -25.09 -1.12 -11.45
CA ARG A 41 -24.02 -1.91 -12.05
C ARG A 41 -23.47 -1.28 -13.32
N LEU A 42 -24.34 -0.86 -14.25
CA LEU A 42 -23.92 -0.16 -15.46
C LEU A 42 -23.20 1.15 -15.11
N ALA A 43 -23.76 1.98 -14.22
CA ALA A 43 -23.12 3.22 -13.81
C ALA A 43 -21.71 2.99 -13.23
N ARG A 44 -21.53 1.93 -12.43
CA ARG A 44 -20.22 1.53 -11.91
C ARG A 44 -19.26 1.11 -13.03
N GLU A 45 -19.69 0.25 -13.95
CA GLU A 45 -18.87 -0.18 -15.10
C GLU A 45 -18.47 1.02 -15.97
N GLU A 46 -19.36 2.01 -16.15
CA GLU A 46 -19.05 3.25 -16.86
C GLU A 46 -18.04 4.13 -16.11
N VAL A 47 -18.21 4.32 -14.80
CA VAL A 47 -17.28 5.09 -13.97
C VAL A 47 -15.92 4.43 -13.92
N GLU A 48 -15.83 3.10 -13.80
CA GLU A 48 -14.57 2.36 -13.80
C GLU A 48 -13.88 2.47 -15.17
N ARG A 49 -14.64 2.31 -16.26
CA ARG A 49 -14.12 2.40 -17.64
C ARG A 49 -13.59 3.79 -17.98
N ASP A 50 -14.21 4.85 -17.47
CA ASP A 50 -13.82 6.25 -17.75
C ASP A 50 -13.14 6.93 -16.54
N ALA A 51 -12.66 6.16 -15.57
CA ALA A 51 -12.12 6.71 -14.32
C ALA A 51 -11.00 7.73 -14.55
N LEU A 52 -10.11 7.45 -15.51
CA LEU A 52 -9.02 8.36 -15.88
C LEU A 52 -9.55 9.68 -16.48
N GLY A 53 -10.54 9.59 -17.37
CA GLY A 53 -11.16 10.75 -18.01
C GLY A 53 -11.86 11.64 -16.98
N ILE A 54 -12.65 11.02 -16.09
CA ILE A 54 -13.34 11.69 -14.99
C ILE A 54 -12.33 12.41 -14.09
N CYS A 55 -11.30 11.70 -13.59
CA CYS A 55 -10.27 12.28 -12.74
C CYS A 55 -9.54 13.44 -13.43
N THR A 56 -9.19 13.31 -14.70
CA THR A 56 -8.51 14.37 -15.47
C THR A 56 -9.37 15.63 -15.57
N HIS A 57 -10.68 15.47 -15.84
CA HIS A 57 -11.61 16.59 -15.92
C HIS A 57 -11.78 17.28 -14.55
N LEU A 58 -11.88 16.50 -13.48
CA LEU A 58 -12.04 17.04 -12.13
C LEU A 58 -10.76 17.72 -11.61
N LEU A 59 -9.59 17.22 -11.98
CA LEU A 59 -8.29 17.83 -11.69
C LEU A 59 -8.07 19.13 -12.46
N SER A 60 -8.60 19.22 -13.69
CA SER A 60 -8.54 20.43 -14.50
C SER A 60 -9.47 21.55 -14.00
N HIS A 61 -10.35 21.26 -13.04
CA HIS A 61 -11.28 22.22 -12.48
C HIS A 61 -10.86 22.64 -11.06
N ILE A 62 -10.50 23.92 -10.90
CA ILE A 62 -9.86 24.47 -9.69
C ILE A 62 -10.62 24.11 -8.39
N PRO A 63 -11.96 24.28 -8.28
CA PRO A 63 -12.69 23.93 -7.06
C PRO A 63 -12.64 22.45 -6.68
N THR A 64 -12.46 21.55 -7.65
CA THR A 64 -12.47 20.09 -7.42
C THR A 64 -11.09 19.48 -7.37
N ALA A 65 -10.05 20.16 -7.87
CA ALA A 65 -8.70 19.62 -7.99
C ALA A 65 -8.10 19.13 -6.66
N ALA A 66 -8.10 19.98 -5.63
CA ALA A 66 -7.56 19.60 -4.32
C ALA A 66 -8.38 18.49 -3.64
N PRO A 67 -9.73 18.59 -3.52
CA PRO A 67 -10.55 17.52 -2.96
C PRO A 67 -10.37 16.17 -3.67
N VAL A 68 -10.30 16.17 -5.00
CA VAL A 68 -10.14 14.94 -5.81
C VAL A 68 -8.78 14.32 -5.59
N THR A 69 -7.72 15.13 -5.53
CA THR A 69 -6.37 14.65 -5.20
C THR A 69 -6.34 14.00 -3.81
N THR A 70 -6.92 14.65 -2.80
CA THR A 70 -6.97 14.10 -1.44
C THR A 70 -7.76 12.80 -1.38
N TRP A 71 -8.93 12.76 -2.04
CA TRP A 71 -9.77 11.56 -2.09
C TRP A 71 -9.07 10.39 -2.80
N ALA A 72 -8.47 10.64 -3.96
CA ALA A 72 -7.74 9.62 -4.71
C ALA A 72 -6.55 9.07 -3.90
N LEU A 73 -5.83 9.95 -3.18
CA LEU A 73 -4.74 9.55 -2.30
C LEU A 73 -5.24 8.68 -1.14
N GLN A 74 -6.38 9.02 -0.53
CA GLN A 74 -6.97 8.22 0.55
C GLN A 74 -7.38 6.81 0.07
N ILE A 75 -7.95 6.70 -1.13
CA ILE A 75 -8.26 5.40 -1.74
C ILE A 75 -6.98 4.60 -1.98
N ALA A 76 -5.98 5.21 -2.61
CA ALA A 76 -4.71 4.56 -2.86
C ALA A 76 -4.06 4.08 -1.56
N GLN A 77 -4.04 4.91 -0.52
CA GLN A 77 -3.55 4.53 0.80
C GLN A 77 -4.33 3.36 1.41
N SER A 78 -5.65 3.32 1.26
CA SER A 78 -6.48 2.23 1.76
C SER A 78 -6.14 0.92 1.06
N VAL A 79 -5.99 0.93 -0.27
CA VAL A 79 -5.62 -0.24 -1.06
C VAL A 79 -4.22 -0.72 -0.69
N LEU A 80 -3.24 0.17 -0.66
CA LEU A 80 -1.86 -0.16 -0.30
C LEU A 80 -1.75 -0.66 1.14
N ARG A 81 -2.53 -0.10 2.07
CA ARG A 81 -2.60 -0.60 3.45
C ARG A 81 -3.13 -2.04 3.47
N SER A 82 -4.21 -2.32 2.74
CA SER A 82 -4.76 -3.67 2.64
C SER A 82 -3.73 -4.67 2.09
N ASP A 83 -2.97 -4.27 1.07
CA ASP A 83 -1.89 -5.08 0.50
C ASP A 83 -0.79 -5.38 1.54
N VAL A 84 -0.36 -4.38 2.30
CA VAL A 84 0.63 -4.56 3.38
C VAL A 84 0.08 -5.43 4.52
N GLU A 85 -1.16 -5.21 4.93
CA GLU A 85 -1.84 -6.03 5.95
C GLU A 85 -1.97 -7.48 5.49
N GLU A 86 -2.27 -7.72 4.21
CA GLU A 86 -2.30 -9.05 3.63
C GLU A 86 -0.93 -9.70 3.71
N MET A 87 0.12 -9.05 3.19
CA MET A 87 1.49 -9.58 3.18
C MET A 87 2.04 -9.89 4.58
N THR A 88 1.65 -9.11 5.59
CA THR A 88 2.10 -9.30 6.97
C THR A 88 1.38 -10.44 7.70
N LYS A 89 0.41 -11.12 7.09
CA LYS A 89 -0.21 -12.31 7.70
C LYS A 89 0.79 -13.45 7.85
N LYS A 90 0.76 -14.11 9.02
CA LYS A 90 1.65 -15.24 9.36
C LYS A 90 1.62 -16.38 8.33
N MET A 91 0.46 -16.61 7.71
CA MET A 91 0.27 -17.68 6.73
C MET A 91 1.14 -17.55 5.47
N HIS A 92 1.56 -16.33 5.11
CA HIS A 92 2.39 -16.12 3.91
C HIS A 92 3.88 -16.33 4.20
N GLY A 93 4.25 -16.45 5.48
CA GLY A 93 5.61 -16.76 5.90
C GLY A 93 6.64 -15.69 5.56
N LEU A 94 6.20 -14.43 5.43
CA LEU A 94 7.06 -13.24 5.33
C LEU A 94 7.53 -12.74 6.71
N HIS A 95 7.25 -13.49 7.77
CA HIS A 95 7.79 -13.25 9.11
C HIS A 95 9.23 -13.72 9.13
N PHE A 96 10.14 -12.78 8.93
CA PHE A 96 11.56 -13.03 8.95
C PHE A 96 12.17 -12.39 10.19
N ASP A 97 12.89 -13.17 11.00
CA ASP A 97 13.65 -12.62 12.11
C ASP A 97 14.97 -12.04 11.59
N ALA A 98 14.96 -10.74 11.34
CA ALA A 98 16.11 -9.99 10.85
C ALA A 98 17.34 -10.08 11.77
N ARG A 99 17.18 -10.50 13.04
CA ARG A 99 18.30 -10.59 14.00
C ARG A 99 19.17 -11.82 13.81
N VAL A 100 18.63 -12.89 13.22
CA VAL A 100 19.32 -14.18 13.02
C VAL A 100 19.63 -14.48 11.56
N ALA A 101 19.20 -13.58 10.69
CA ALA A 101 19.35 -13.63 9.25
C ALA A 101 20.78 -13.34 8.78
N MET A 102 21.38 -14.26 8.03
CA MET A 102 22.60 -13.92 7.27
C MET A 102 22.23 -13.16 5.98
N ALA A 103 23.10 -12.25 5.54
CA ALA A 103 22.90 -11.49 4.31
C ALA A 103 22.64 -12.39 3.09
N GLU A 104 23.40 -13.49 2.96
CA GLU A 104 23.21 -14.50 1.90
C GLU A 104 21.81 -15.12 1.93
N GLN A 105 21.23 -15.35 3.11
CA GLN A 105 19.88 -15.89 3.24
C GLN A 105 18.84 -14.85 2.80
N ILE A 106 19.07 -13.57 3.09
CA ILE A 106 18.19 -12.50 2.65
C ILE A 106 18.18 -12.43 1.12
N GLU A 107 19.35 -12.37 0.50
CA GLU A 107 19.48 -12.19 -0.94
C GLU A 107 19.01 -13.43 -1.73
N LEU A 108 19.47 -14.62 -1.36
CA LEU A 108 19.26 -15.82 -2.18
C LEU A 108 17.93 -16.52 -1.89
N THR A 109 17.33 -16.32 -0.71
CA THR A 109 16.12 -17.06 -0.32
C THR A 109 14.93 -16.16 -0.01
N PHE A 110 15.14 -15.04 0.69
CA PHE A 110 14.05 -14.18 1.11
C PHE A 110 13.59 -13.25 -0.01
N MET A 111 14.49 -12.56 -0.70
CA MET A 111 14.13 -11.58 -1.74
C MET A 111 13.31 -12.18 -2.89
N PRO A 112 13.66 -13.34 -3.49
CA PRO A 112 12.84 -13.96 -4.52
C PRO A 112 11.45 -14.34 -4.02
N ARG A 113 11.37 -14.86 -2.78
CA ARG A 113 10.10 -15.22 -2.14
C ARG A 113 9.25 -14.00 -1.79
N LEU A 114 9.87 -12.90 -1.38
CA LEU A 114 9.20 -11.63 -1.13
C LEU A 114 8.63 -11.07 -2.42
N ALA A 115 9.40 -11.09 -3.51
CA ALA A 115 8.97 -10.64 -4.83
C ALA A 115 7.76 -11.45 -5.32
N ASP A 116 7.84 -12.79 -5.28
CA ASP A 116 6.75 -13.68 -5.67
C ASP A 116 5.48 -13.44 -4.83
N ASN A 117 5.63 -13.31 -3.51
CA ASN A 117 4.49 -13.04 -2.65
C ASN A 117 3.91 -11.63 -2.84
N MET A 118 4.74 -10.61 -3.06
CA MET A 118 4.26 -9.25 -3.32
C MET A 118 3.52 -9.19 -4.65
N HIS A 119 4.05 -9.82 -5.70
CA HIS A 119 3.38 -9.92 -7.00
C HIS A 119 2.02 -10.62 -6.90
N ARG A 120 1.94 -11.72 -6.14
CA ARG A 120 0.72 -12.53 -6.02
C ARG A 120 -0.32 -11.98 -5.04
N LEU A 121 0.11 -11.49 -3.89
CA LEU A 121 -0.77 -11.14 -2.76
C LEU A 121 -1.02 -9.64 -2.63
N ALA A 122 -0.14 -8.82 -3.19
CA ALA A 122 -0.17 -7.37 -3.07
C ALA A 122 0.12 -6.69 -4.44
N PRO A 123 -0.71 -6.97 -5.46
CA PRO A 123 -0.44 -6.54 -6.84
C PRO A 123 -0.41 -5.01 -6.98
N SER A 124 -1.16 -4.27 -6.16
CA SER A 124 -1.18 -2.80 -6.21
C SER A 124 0.12 -2.23 -5.65
N LEU A 125 0.61 -2.79 -4.55
CA LEU A 125 1.91 -2.45 -3.97
C LEU A 125 3.06 -2.82 -4.91
N TRP A 126 3.00 -3.99 -5.55
CA TRP A 126 3.97 -4.41 -6.57
C TRP A 126 4.05 -3.40 -7.72
N SER A 127 2.90 -3.06 -8.31
CA SER A 127 2.84 -2.07 -9.40
C SER A 127 3.40 -0.70 -8.98
N LEU A 128 3.11 -0.25 -7.76
CA LEU A 128 3.64 1.01 -7.23
C LEU A 128 5.16 0.98 -7.11
N VAL A 129 5.74 -0.07 -6.51
CA VAL A 129 7.19 -0.19 -6.33
C VAL A 129 7.91 -0.18 -7.68
N PHE A 130 7.40 -0.92 -8.68
CA PHE A 130 7.97 -0.91 -10.02
C PHE A 130 7.88 0.45 -10.70
N SER A 131 6.73 1.12 -10.56
CA SER A 131 6.53 2.47 -11.07
C SER A 131 7.53 3.46 -10.45
N LEU A 132 7.81 3.33 -9.16
CA LEU A 132 8.78 4.18 -8.44
C LEU A 132 10.23 3.89 -8.82
N LEU A 133 10.56 2.63 -9.11
CA LEU A 133 11.88 2.22 -9.58
C LEU A 133 12.15 2.56 -11.05
N GLY A 134 11.14 3.09 -11.76
CA GLY A 134 11.26 3.42 -13.18
C GLY A 134 11.32 2.19 -14.10
N ALA A 135 10.99 1.01 -13.58
CA ALA A 135 10.87 -0.20 -14.36
C ALA A 135 9.57 -0.12 -15.17
N THR A 136 9.68 0.19 -16.46
CA THR A 136 8.53 0.24 -17.36
C THR A 136 8.01 -1.18 -17.66
N ASP A 137 6.71 -1.27 -17.92
CA ASP A 137 5.92 -2.51 -18.05
C ASP A 137 6.46 -3.52 -19.10
N GLU A 138 7.26 -3.04 -20.06
CA GLU A 138 7.92 -3.86 -21.09
C GLU A 138 8.94 -4.85 -20.49
N GLN A 139 9.57 -4.51 -19.37
CA GLN A 139 10.45 -5.43 -18.63
C GLN A 139 9.67 -6.38 -17.72
N CYS A 140 8.46 -5.99 -17.27
CA CYS A 140 7.61 -6.80 -16.39
C CYS A 140 6.85 -7.90 -17.12
N SER A 141 6.36 -7.65 -18.34
CA SER A 141 5.60 -8.65 -19.10
C SER A 141 6.47 -9.82 -19.61
N SER A 142 7.78 -9.64 -19.67
CA SER A 142 8.75 -10.69 -20.00
C SER A 142 9.15 -11.54 -18.78
N LEU A 143 8.76 -11.15 -17.57
CA LEU A 143 8.93 -11.96 -16.36
C LEU A 143 7.79 -12.98 -16.27
N THR A 144 7.66 -13.86 -17.28
CA THR A 144 7.15 -15.19 -17.00
C THR A 144 8.21 -15.86 -16.15
N VAL A 145 8.05 -15.73 -14.84
CA VAL A 145 8.98 -16.19 -13.81
C VAL A 145 9.12 -17.71 -13.93
N ASP A 146 10.19 -18.16 -14.59
CA ASP A 146 10.78 -19.45 -14.26
C ASP A 146 11.60 -19.21 -12.99
N PRO A 147 11.20 -19.76 -11.83
CA PRO A 147 11.81 -19.46 -10.53
C PRO A 147 13.28 -19.89 -10.42
N VAL A 148 13.83 -20.54 -11.46
CA VAL A 148 15.22 -21.04 -11.49
C VAL A 148 16.20 -20.04 -12.10
N THR A 149 15.75 -19.01 -12.84
CA THR A 149 16.64 -18.15 -13.64
C THR A 149 16.49 -16.65 -13.40
N MET A 150 15.68 -16.23 -12.43
CA MET A 150 15.61 -14.81 -12.06
C MET A 150 16.89 -14.42 -11.33
N ASP A 151 17.93 -14.09 -12.10
CA ASP A 151 19.17 -13.53 -11.58
C ASP A 151 18.93 -12.07 -11.19
N LEU A 152 18.43 -11.88 -9.97
CA LEU A 152 18.30 -10.55 -9.36
C LEU A 152 19.64 -9.82 -9.39
N ALA A 153 20.78 -10.51 -9.43
CA ALA A 153 22.08 -9.87 -9.54
C ALA A 153 22.19 -9.05 -10.82
N GLU A 154 21.63 -9.47 -11.95
CA GLU A 154 21.74 -8.74 -13.23
C GLU A 154 20.97 -7.40 -13.21
N ILE A 155 19.80 -7.37 -12.56
CA ILE A 155 18.99 -6.15 -12.37
C ILE A 155 19.69 -5.19 -11.40
N PHE A 156 20.31 -5.71 -10.35
CA PHE A 156 21.04 -4.89 -9.38
C PHE A 156 22.44 -4.48 -9.87
N ASP A 157 23.10 -5.24 -10.76
CA ASP A 157 24.44 -4.97 -11.28
C ASP A 157 24.45 -3.72 -12.18
N GLU A 158 23.35 -3.46 -12.89
CA GLU A 158 23.20 -2.24 -13.70
C GLU A 158 22.96 -0.97 -12.85
N SER A 159 22.41 -1.13 -11.64
CA SER A 159 22.24 -0.05 -10.64
C SER A 159 23.46 0.19 -9.74
N LYS A 160 24.42 -0.75 -9.72
CA LYS A 160 25.58 -0.75 -8.82
C LYS A 160 26.66 0.27 -9.19
N ARG A 161 26.50 1.02 -10.28
CA ARG A 161 27.52 1.95 -10.79
C ARG A 161 27.55 3.32 -10.13
N ASN A 162 26.72 3.63 -9.12
CA ASN A 162 26.74 4.97 -8.50
C ASN A 162 26.27 5.02 -7.04
N LEU A 163 26.57 4.00 -6.23
CA LEU A 163 26.52 4.17 -4.78
C LEU A 163 27.88 4.73 -4.35
N GLY A 164 27.98 6.06 -4.38
CA GLY A 164 29.16 6.78 -3.92
C GLY A 164 29.64 6.25 -2.57
N GLU A 165 30.96 6.11 -2.47
CA GLU A 165 31.69 5.72 -1.27
C GLU A 165 31.24 6.57 -0.07
N ILE A 166 30.36 6.02 0.76
CA ILE A 166 30.08 6.55 2.10
C ILE A 166 31.26 6.10 2.96
N GLY A 167 32.38 6.83 2.82
CA GLY A 167 33.54 6.73 3.69
C GLY A 167 33.18 7.24 5.08
N GLY A 168 32.98 6.29 5.99
CA GLY A 168 32.86 6.56 7.42
C GLY A 168 34.22 6.47 8.08
N ASP A 169 34.91 7.61 8.19
CA ASP A 169 35.96 7.79 9.19
C ASP A 169 35.26 8.15 10.51
N MET A 170 34.88 7.13 11.29
CA MET A 170 34.64 7.30 12.72
C MET A 170 35.84 6.71 13.46
N ASP A 171 36.87 7.56 13.60
CA ASP A 171 37.94 7.34 14.56
C ASP A 171 37.35 7.20 15.96
N GLY A 172 37.80 6.16 16.64
CA GLY A 172 37.27 5.73 17.93
C GLY A 172 37.62 6.64 19.09
N GLU A 173 36.77 6.58 20.11
CA GLU A 173 37.17 6.83 21.48
C GLU A 173 36.62 5.71 22.37
N ASP A 174 37.55 4.87 22.83
CA ASP A 174 37.37 3.89 23.89
C ASP A 174 37.01 4.60 25.20
N GLY A 175 35.71 4.72 25.48
CA GLY A 175 35.18 5.16 26.76
C GLY A 175 34.94 3.98 27.70
N GLN A 176 35.99 3.54 28.40
CA GLN A 176 35.84 2.73 29.61
C GLN A 176 34.96 3.48 30.63
N GLY A 177 33.81 2.90 30.95
CA GLY A 177 32.91 3.36 32.01
C GLY A 177 32.33 2.17 32.76
N GLU A 178 32.96 1.84 33.88
CA GLU A 178 32.62 0.78 34.79
C GLU A 178 31.28 1.01 35.53
N HIS A 179 30.71 -0.08 36.02
CA HIS A 179 29.87 -0.19 37.22
C HIS A 179 28.51 0.54 37.29
N SER A 180 27.42 -0.25 37.36
CA SER A 180 26.74 -0.50 38.65
C SER A 180 25.58 -1.49 38.53
N ASP A 181 25.65 -2.51 39.39
CA ASP A 181 24.52 -3.28 39.93
C ASP A 181 23.35 -2.38 40.34
N SER A 182 22.12 -2.84 40.11
CA SER A 182 21.03 -2.82 41.11
C SER A 182 19.72 -3.43 40.58
N SER A 183 19.34 -4.55 41.21
CA SER A 183 18.03 -4.74 41.87
C SER A 183 16.76 -4.93 41.03
N GLU A 184 16.38 -6.21 40.86
CA GLU A 184 15.19 -6.85 41.47
C GLU A 184 13.96 -5.98 41.84
N SER A 185 12.85 -6.19 41.12
CA SER A 185 11.44 -6.18 41.57
C SER A 185 10.56 -6.43 40.34
N GLY A 186 9.73 -7.47 40.23
CA GLY A 186 8.90 -8.09 41.26
C GLY A 186 7.57 -7.35 41.36
N SER A 187 6.63 -7.61 40.44
CA SER A 187 5.20 -7.25 40.57
C SER A 187 4.36 -7.99 39.52
N GLU A 188 3.80 -9.14 39.92
CA GLU A 188 2.57 -9.69 39.32
C GLU A 188 1.38 -8.79 39.69
N PRO A 189 0.36 -8.70 38.82
CA PRO A 189 -0.99 -8.44 39.28
C PRO A 189 -1.95 -9.57 38.87
N GLU A 190 -2.38 -10.29 39.90
CA GLU A 190 -3.75 -10.69 40.24
C GLU A 190 -4.72 -11.04 39.09
N GLU A 191 -5.03 -12.34 39.01
CA GLU A 191 -6.24 -12.87 38.41
C GLU A 191 -7.49 -12.32 39.13
N GLU A 192 -8.28 -11.49 38.43
CA GLU A 192 -9.63 -11.16 38.86
C GLU A 192 -10.60 -12.28 38.46
N ASP A 193 -11.05 -12.97 39.52
CA ASP A 193 -12.17 -13.91 39.60
C ASP A 193 -13.49 -13.20 39.24
N VAL A 194 -14.11 -13.58 38.11
CA VAL A 194 -15.49 -13.18 37.78
C VAL A 194 -16.40 -14.43 37.71
N PRO A 195 -17.46 -14.50 38.54
CA PRO A 195 -18.28 -15.69 38.73
C PRO A 195 -19.33 -15.92 37.61
N PRO A 196 -19.85 -17.16 37.47
CA PRO A 196 -20.78 -17.52 36.40
C PRO A 196 -22.24 -17.30 36.80
N GLN A 197 -23.01 -16.53 36.03
CA GLN A 197 -24.48 -16.47 36.11
C GLN A 197 -25.05 -16.07 34.74
N LYS A 198 -26.19 -16.55 34.23
CA LYS A 198 -27.15 -17.60 34.57
C LYS A 198 -27.92 -17.82 33.25
N ARG A 199 -28.12 -19.07 32.82
CA ARG A 199 -29.10 -19.37 31.75
C ARG A 199 -30.51 -19.17 32.31
N VAL A 200 -31.33 -18.42 31.59
CA VAL A 200 -32.79 -18.53 31.58
C VAL A 200 -33.19 -18.81 30.14
#